data_AF-A0A957UJM8-F1
#
_entry.id   AF-A0A957UJM8-F1
#
_cell.length_a   1.000
_cell.length_b   1.000
_cell.length_c   1.000
_cell.angle_alpha   90.00
_cell.angle_beta   90.00
_cell.angle_gamma   90.00
#
_symmetry.space_group_name_H-M   'P 1'
#
loop_
_entity.id
_entity.type
_entity.pdbx_description
1 polymer ?
#
loop_
_entity_poly.entity_id
_entity_poly.type
_entity_poly.pdbx_seq_one_letter_code
_entity_poly.pdbx_strand_id
1 'polypeptide(L)'
;MKRLWVRLSLVISGLILFFSILPLFAFLVLPEPPPRDSLPAENSATTSVSSSETDASSQASSPPPKPEGDHHFFDPWRDLPENLLSAFLLASVAGIAGGIMASWFLVAPISKLAHAANAVGAGDLGVRVAIPNSSQEIDELAQAFNTMAADLQRAAEVRNNLMADVSHELRTPLTVLEGNLRAALDNVVELDEEQVANLYQQTHHLIHLVNELRELTLAEAAQLPLDIQPVDLIQLLQETVAIFGPLAEEHNVEFKTQLPKQLPLVDVDRVRMRQVWHNLLANALRHTPQGGAITVTANIYRGMVQVSIADSGDGIAPEHLDHVFERFYRTDPSRSRETGGSGLGLAIVKAIVEAHGGTIMAKSAGAGQGSAFIITLPVTSYRDHP
;
A
#
# COMPACT_ATOMS: atom_id res chain seq x y z
N MET A 1 -20.93 21.56 -8.45
CA MET A 1 -21.00 21.82 -9.90
C MET A 1 -20.52 20.68 -10.80
N LYS A 2 -19.36 20.03 -10.58
CA LYS A 2 -18.81 19.01 -11.50
C LYS A 2 -19.65 17.73 -11.68
N ARG A 3 -20.41 17.28 -10.65
CA ARG A 3 -21.27 16.07 -10.73
C ARG A 3 -22.47 16.20 -11.65
N LEU A 4 -22.98 17.43 -11.84
CA LEU A 4 -24.10 17.70 -12.75
C LEU A 4 -23.65 17.57 -14.21
N TRP A 5 -22.44 18.06 -14.53
CA TRP A 5 -21.86 18.01 -15.87
C TRP A 5 -21.53 16.60 -16.35
N VAL A 6 -21.06 15.71 -15.47
CA VAL A 6 -20.81 14.30 -15.82
C VAL A 6 -22.12 13.56 -16.11
N ARG A 7 -23.14 13.78 -15.26
CA ARG A 7 -24.49 13.23 -15.47
C ARG A 7 -25.12 13.77 -16.76
N LEU A 8 -24.97 15.06 -17.02
CA LEU A 8 -25.46 15.72 -18.22
C LEU A 8 -24.72 15.22 -19.48
N SER A 9 -23.40 15.03 -19.41
CA SER A 9 -22.59 14.55 -20.53
C SER A 9 -22.87 13.09 -20.90
N LEU A 10 -23.14 12.22 -19.92
CA LEU A 10 -23.56 10.84 -20.17
C LEU A 10 -24.95 10.76 -20.80
N VAL A 11 -25.89 11.58 -20.31
CA VAL A 11 -27.24 11.70 -20.91
C VAL A 11 -27.16 12.24 -22.34
N ILE A 12 -26.33 13.26 -22.57
CA ILE A 12 -26.10 13.84 -23.89
C ILE A 12 -25.44 12.83 -24.84
N SER A 13 -24.43 12.07 -24.40
CA SER A 13 -23.80 11.03 -25.23
C SER A 13 -24.76 9.90 -25.58
N GLY A 14 -25.62 9.48 -24.63
CA GLY A 14 -26.68 8.52 -24.90
C GLY A 14 -27.68 9.03 -25.94
N LEU A 15 -28.06 10.30 -25.87
CA LEU A 15 -28.90 10.96 -26.87
C LEU A 15 -28.21 11.03 -28.25
N ILE A 16 -26.93 11.39 -28.32
CA ILE A 16 -26.17 11.49 -29.58
C ILE A 16 -26.05 10.11 -30.26
N LEU A 17 -25.76 9.06 -29.49
CA LEU A 17 -25.66 7.70 -30.03
C LEU A 17 -27.02 7.24 -30.59
N PHE A 18 -28.11 7.57 -29.90
CA PHE A 18 -29.47 7.28 -30.34
C PHE A 18 -29.84 8.01 -31.63
N PHE A 19 -29.57 9.32 -31.73
CA PHE A 19 -29.80 10.11 -32.95
C PHE A 19 -28.95 9.64 -34.14
N SER A 20 -27.79 9.04 -33.89
CA SER A 20 -26.93 8.49 -34.95
C SER A 20 -27.44 7.14 -35.49
N ILE A 21 -28.16 6.36 -34.68
CA ILE A 21 -28.67 5.02 -35.06
C ILE A 21 -30.11 5.08 -35.61
N LEU A 22 -30.89 6.08 -35.19
CA LEU A 22 -32.29 6.28 -35.60
C LEU A 22 -32.52 6.34 -37.13
N PRO A 23 -31.74 7.12 -37.93
CA PRO A 23 -31.96 7.17 -39.38
C PRO A 23 -31.61 5.85 -40.08
N LEU A 24 -30.64 5.09 -39.55
CA LEU A 24 -30.27 3.77 -40.08
C LEU A 24 -31.41 2.76 -39.87
N PHE A 25 -32.10 2.85 -38.73
CA PHE A 25 -33.24 2.00 -38.40
C PHE A 25 -34.50 2.39 -39.21
N ALA A 26 -34.72 3.69 -39.42
CA ALA A 26 -35.82 4.17 -40.26
C ALA A 26 -35.67 3.73 -41.73
N PHE A 27 -34.45 3.69 -42.25
CA PHE A 27 -34.16 3.21 -43.61
C PHE A 27 -34.37 1.69 -43.78
N LEU A 28 -34.23 0.92 -42.70
CA LEU A 28 -34.39 -0.55 -42.73
C LEU A 28 -35.85 -1.01 -42.59
N VAL A 29 -36.73 -0.15 -42.08
CA VAL A 29 -38.13 -0.50 -41.71
C VAL A 29 -39.16 0.07 -42.69
N LEU A 30 -38.82 1.07 -43.50
CA LEU A 30 -39.75 1.63 -44.48
C LEU A 30 -39.81 0.79 -45.77
N PRO A 31 -41.01 0.43 -46.29
CA PRO A 31 -41.15 -0.33 -47.53
C PRO A 31 -40.75 0.52 -48.76
N GLU A 32 -40.10 -0.11 -49.74
CA GLU A 32 -39.70 0.57 -50.98
C GLU A 32 -40.92 1.09 -51.77
N PRO A 33 -40.80 2.26 -52.45
CA PRO A 33 -41.88 2.80 -53.27
C PRO A 33 -42.17 1.88 -54.46
N PRO A 34 -43.43 1.75 -54.90
CA PRO A 34 -43.80 0.83 -55.98
C PRO A 34 -43.16 1.23 -57.32
N PRO A 35 -42.81 0.25 -58.17
CA PRO A 35 -42.15 0.52 -59.44
C PRO A 35 -43.10 1.25 -60.40
N ARG A 36 -42.57 2.28 -61.09
CA ARG A 36 -43.20 2.89 -62.25
C ARG A 36 -43.14 1.88 -63.39
N ASP A 37 -44.27 1.28 -63.77
CA ASP A 37 -44.60 0.93 -65.16
C ASP A 37 -45.96 0.20 -65.25
N SER A 38 -46.99 0.91 -65.71
CA SER A 38 -48.16 0.29 -66.35
C SER A 38 -48.88 1.33 -67.24
N LEU A 39 -48.27 1.67 -68.38
CA LEU A 39 -49.01 2.21 -69.53
C LEU A 39 -49.50 1.01 -70.36
N PRO A 40 -50.80 0.87 -70.68
CA PRO A 40 -51.23 -0.19 -71.57
C PRO A 40 -50.94 0.18 -73.04
N ALA A 41 -50.11 -0.63 -73.68
CA ALA A 41 -49.89 -0.61 -75.13
C ALA A 41 -51.08 -1.26 -75.86
N GLU A 42 -51.60 -0.51 -76.83
CA GLU A 42 -52.10 -0.90 -78.17
C GLU A 42 -52.36 -2.40 -78.45
N ASN A 43 -53.57 -2.69 -78.91
CA ASN A 43 -53.80 -3.83 -79.79
C ASN A 43 -54.77 -3.47 -80.92
N SER A 44 -54.26 -3.63 -82.14
CA SER A 44 -54.91 -3.39 -83.43
C SER A 44 -55.36 -4.72 -84.03
N ALA A 45 -56.61 -4.84 -84.47
CA ALA A 45 -56.99 -5.73 -85.58
C ALA A 45 -58.38 -5.37 -86.16
N THR A 46 -58.34 -4.96 -87.42
CA THR A 46 -59.35 -4.88 -88.51
C THR A 46 -60.46 -5.95 -88.50
N THR A 47 -61.70 -5.69 -88.95
CA THR A 47 -62.10 -5.61 -90.39
C THR A 47 -63.55 -5.10 -90.57
N SER A 48 -63.75 -4.42 -91.71
CA SER A 48 -64.86 -3.65 -92.31
C SER A 48 -66.30 -4.22 -92.41
N VAL A 49 -67.30 -3.32 -92.56
CA VAL A 49 -68.11 -3.04 -93.80
C VAL A 49 -69.35 -2.14 -93.49
N SER A 50 -69.54 -1.06 -94.29
CA SER A 50 -70.78 -0.31 -94.71
C SER A 50 -71.93 -0.02 -93.71
N SER A 51 -72.71 1.07 -93.77
CA SER A 51 -72.92 2.18 -94.71
C SER A 51 -73.93 3.17 -94.07
N SER A 52 -73.98 4.38 -94.64
CA SER A 52 -75.09 5.37 -94.71
C SER A 52 -75.49 6.20 -93.47
N GLU A 53 -75.28 7.52 -93.64
CA GLU A 53 -76.25 8.63 -93.48
C GLU A 53 -76.90 8.92 -92.11
N THR A 54 -77.31 10.13 -91.71
CA THR A 54 -77.00 11.56 -91.95
C THR A 54 -77.82 12.23 -90.85
N ASP A 55 -77.26 13.11 -90.01
CA ASP A 55 -77.81 14.47 -89.86
C ASP A 55 -77.06 15.33 -88.85
N ALA A 56 -76.96 16.59 -89.27
CA ALA A 56 -76.10 17.63 -88.78
C ALA A 56 -76.76 18.48 -87.68
N SER A 57 -75.95 19.07 -86.79
CA SER A 57 -75.86 20.54 -86.67
C SER A 57 -74.82 21.01 -85.64
N SER A 58 -73.78 21.65 -86.18
CA SER A 58 -73.23 22.97 -85.82
C SER A 58 -72.67 23.27 -84.41
N GLN A 59 -71.34 23.10 -84.29
CA GLN A 59 -70.32 24.17 -84.11
C GLN A 59 -70.48 25.21 -82.97
N ALA A 60 -69.54 25.19 -82.00
CA ALA A 60 -68.67 26.33 -81.64
C ALA A 60 -67.63 25.91 -80.57
N SER A 61 -66.36 26.22 -80.83
CA SER A 61 -65.16 25.94 -80.04
C SER A 61 -64.91 26.96 -78.91
N SER A 62 -64.47 26.50 -77.73
CA SER A 62 -63.75 27.28 -76.70
C SER A 62 -62.87 26.35 -75.84
N PRO A 63 -61.74 26.84 -75.29
CA PRO A 63 -60.54 26.04 -74.98
C PRO A 63 -60.69 25.19 -73.69
N PRO A 64 -59.86 24.15 -73.48
CA PRO A 64 -60.11 23.14 -72.47
C PRO A 64 -59.93 23.69 -71.03
N PRO A 65 -60.72 23.19 -70.07
CA PRO A 65 -60.61 23.60 -68.67
C PRO A 65 -59.35 23.02 -68.01
N LYS A 66 -58.80 23.77 -67.05
CA LYS A 66 -57.69 23.34 -66.17
C LYS A 66 -58.06 22.02 -65.47
N PRO A 67 -57.12 21.07 -65.33
CA PRO A 67 -57.38 19.85 -64.58
C PRO A 67 -57.46 20.17 -63.07
N GLU A 68 -58.63 19.97 -62.48
CA GLU A 68 -58.79 19.73 -61.04
C GLU A 68 -58.25 18.33 -60.75
N GLY A 69 -56.96 18.25 -60.46
CA GLY A 69 -56.33 17.07 -59.89
C GLY A 69 -56.11 17.31 -58.40
N ASP A 70 -56.79 16.52 -57.56
CA ASP A 70 -56.45 16.37 -56.14
C ASP A 70 -55.04 15.79 -56.02
N HIS A 71 -54.04 16.67 -56.08
CA HIS A 71 -52.69 16.35 -55.66
C HIS A 71 -52.69 16.28 -54.13
N HIS A 72 -52.96 15.10 -53.58
CA HIS A 72 -52.49 14.77 -52.24
C HIS A 72 -50.96 14.80 -52.25
N PHE A 73 -50.39 16.00 -52.08
CA PHE A 73 -48.97 16.19 -51.82
C PHE A 73 -48.67 15.41 -50.54
N PHE A 74 -47.75 14.45 -50.64
CA PHE A 74 -47.24 13.70 -49.49
C PHE A 74 -46.70 14.73 -48.49
N ASP A 75 -47.49 15.03 -47.46
CA ASP A 75 -47.12 15.99 -46.44
C ASP A 75 -46.40 15.21 -45.33
N PRO A 76 -45.05 15.18 -45.34
CA PRO A 76 -44.27 14.27 -44.49
C PRO A 76 -44.50 14.54 -43.00
N TRP A 77 -45.03 15.72 -42.68
CA TRP A 77 -45.30 16.20 -41.33
C TRP A 77 -46.66 15.75 -40.78
N ARG A 78 -47.59 15.36 -41.66
CA ARG A 78 -48.97 15.03 -41.28
C ARG A 78 -49.13 13.56 -40.92
N ASP A 79 -48.32 12.68 -41.52
CA ASP A 79 -48.31 11.23 -41.31
C ASP A 79 -47.05 10.76 -40.55
N LEU A 80 -46.50 11.58 -39.64
CA LEU A 80 -45.53 11.06 -38.66
C LEU A 80 -46.24 9.97 -37.85
N PRO A 81 -45.93 8.67 -38.02
CA PRO A 81 -46.66 7.62 -37.34
C PRO A 81 -46.51 7.83 -35.83
N GLU A 82 -47.62 7.76 -35.08
CA GLU A 82 -47.64 7.88 -33.61
C GLU A 82 -46.58 6.99 -32.92
N ASN A 83 -46.19 5.91 -33.61
CA ASN A 83 -45.11 5.00 -33.26
C ASN A 83 -43.73 5.68 -33.10
N LEU A 84 -43.39 6.70 -33.90
CA LEU A 84 -42.09 7.40 -33.79
C LEU A 84 -41.98 8.23 -32.51
N LEU A 85 -43.06 8.91 -32.12
CA LEU A 85 -43.09 9.67 -30.87
C LEU A 85 -42.95 8.73 -29.67
N SER A 86 -43.67 7.59 -29.69
CA SER A 86 -43.56 6.58 -28.64
C SER A 86 -42.17 5.95 -28.56
N ALA A 87 -41.52 5.67 -29.70
CA ALA A 87 -40.16 5.14 -29.76
C ALA A 87 -39.13 6.14 -29.21
N PHE A 88 -39.29 7.43 -29.53
CA PHE A 88 -38.44 8.50 -29.00
C PHE A 88 -38.57 8.65 -27.47
N LEU A 89 -39.80 8.61 -26.95
CA LEU A 89 -40.06 8.65 -25.51
C LEU A 89 -39.48 7.44 -24.79
N LEU A 90 -39.68 6.23 -25.33
CA LEU A 90 -39.14 4.99 -24.75
C LEU A 90 -37.61 5.02 -24.69
N ALA A 91 -36.96 5.43 -25.78
CA ALA A 91 -35.50 5.53 -25.83
C ALA A 91 -34.95 6.60 -24.88
N SER A 92 -35.64 7.74 -24.76
CA SER A 92 -35.27 8.78 -23.81
C SER A 92 -35.34 8.28 -22.36
N VAL A 93 -36.41 7.56 -22.00
CA VAL A 93 -36.55 6.94 -20.68
C VAL A 93 -35.46 5.89 -20.44
N ALA A 94 -35.16 5.04 -21.43
CA ALA A 94 -34.10 4.04 -21.33
C ALA A 94 -32.72 4.67 -21.15
N GLY A 95 -32.42 5.76 -21.86
CA GLY A 95 -31.17 6.52 -21.73
C GLY A 95 -31.02 7.17 -20.35
N ILE A 96 -32.09 7.76 -19.83
CA ILE A 96 -32.12 8.33 -18.47
C ILE A 96 -31.91 7.22 -17.41
N ALA A 97 -32.63 6.11 -17.53
CA ALA A 97 -32.50 4.97 -16.63
C ALA A 97 -31.08 4.38 -16.67
N GLY A 98 -30.50 4.20 -17.86
CA GLY A 98 -29.12 3.74 -18.04
C GLY A 98 -28.09 4.70 -17.43
N GLY A 99 -28.29 6.01 -17.58
CA GLY A 99 -27.44 7.03 -16.97
C GLY A 99 -27.50 7.05 -15.44
N ILE A 100 -28.71 6.89 -14.86
CA ILE A 100 -28.89 6.75 -13.42
C ILE A 100 -28.20 5.47 -12.91
N MET A 101 -28.40 4.36 -13.61
CA MET A 101 -27.78 3.07 -13.29
C MET A 101 -26.25 3.17 -13.33
N ALA A 102 -25.66 3.69 -14.41
CA ALA A 102 -24.22 3.91 -14.50
C ALA A 102 -23.69 4.86 -13.42
N SER A 103 -24.46 5.90 -13.06
CA SER A 103 -24.08 6.80 -11.97
C SER A 103 -24.03 6.09 -10.61
N TRP A 104 -24.91 5.11 -10.36
CA TRP A 104 -24.94 4.36 -9.10
C TRP A 104 -23.88 3.24 -9.07
N PHE A 105 -23.70 2.52 -10.17
CA PHE A 105 -22.79 1.36 -10.21
C PHE A 105 -21.32 1.72 -10.45
N LEU A 106 -21.01 2.80 -11.17
CA LEU A 106 -19.62 3.12 -11.55
C LEU A 106 -19.15 4.45 -10.97
N VAL A 107 -19.88 5.53 -11.23
CA VAL A 107 -19.40 6.89 -10.93
C VAL A 107 -19.40 7.19 -9.44
N ALA A 108 -20.47 6.82 -8.72
CA ALA A 108 -20.58 7.11 -7.30
C ALA A 108 -19.51 6.40 -6.44
N PRO A 109 -19.24 5.08 -6.61
CA PRO A 109 -18.16 4.37 -5.92
C PRO A 109 -16.77 4.99 -6.14
N ILE A 110 -16.39 5.22 -7.40
CA ILE A 110 -15.10 5.83 -7.75
C ILE A 110 -14.99 7.24 -7.15
N SER A 111 -16.08 8.01 -7.18
CA SER A 111 -16.08 9.33 -6.56
C SER A 111 -15.85 9.25 -5.05
N LYS A 112 -16.44 8.27 -4.33
CA LYS A 112 -16.20 8.10 -2.89
C LYS A 112 -14.73 7.80 -2.60
N LEU A 113 -14.11 6.89 -3.36
CA LEU A 113 -12.67 6.60 -3.27
C LEU A 113 -11.82 7.84 -3.54
N ALA A 114 -12.15 8.63 -4.56
CA ALA A 114 -11.42 9.86 -4.87
C ALA A 114 -11.53 10.91 -3.74
N HIS A 115 -12.68 11.03 -3.06
CA HIS A 115 -12.81 11.93 -1.91
C HIS A 115 -12.03 11.41 -0.71
N ALA A 116 -12.04 10.09 -0.47
CA ALA A 116 -11.25 9.47 0.58
C ALA A 116 -9.75 9.63 0.36
N ALA A 117 -9.28 9.46 -0.88
CA ALA A 117 -7.88 9.69 -1.25
C ALA A 117 -7.45 11.15 -1.01
N ASN A 118 -8.31 12.12 -1.33
CA ASN A 118 -8.03 13.53 -1.03
C ASN A 118 -7.99 13.80 0.49
N ALA A 119 -8.85 13.14 1.27
CA ALA A 119 -8.84 13.26 2.73
C ALA A 119 -7.55 12.69 3.35
N VAL A 120 -7.12 11.51 2.88
CA VAL A 120 -5.80 10.93 3.23
C VAL A 120 -4.67 11.88 2.85
N GLY A 121 -4.71 12.46 1.64
CA GLY A 121 -3.73 13.45 1.19
C GLY A 121 -3.73 14.75 2.01
N ALA A 122 -4.84 15.08 2.68
CA ALA A 122 -4.95 16.20 3.60
C ALA A 122 -4.54 15.86 5.04
N GLY A 123 -4.15 14.60 5.31
CA GLY A 123 -3.68 14.13 6.62
C GLY A 123 -4.70 13.33 7.43
N ASP A 124 -5.92 13.12 6.94
CA ASP A 124 -6.90 12.28 7.61
C ASP A 124 -6.69 10.79 7.25
N LEU A 125 -5.79 10.15 7.99
CA LEU A 125 -5.42 8.75 7.78
C LEU A 125 -6.46 7.76 8.35
N GLY A 126 -7.44 8.24 9.12
CA GLY A 126 -8.50 7.42 9.72
C GLY A 126 -9.64 7.07 8.75
N VAL A 127 -9.67 7.69 7.56
CA VAL A 127 -10.72 7.47 6.57
C VAL A 127 -10.74 6.02 6.08
N ARG A 128 -11.91 5.42 6.07
CA ARG A 128 -12.17 4.10 5.49
C ARG A 128 -13.34 4.16 4.52
N VAL A 129 -13.25 3.37 3.46
CA VAL A 129 -14.24 3.31 2.40
C VAL A 129 -14.95 1.97 2.44
N ALA A 130 -16.26 2.00 2.66
CA ALA A 130 -17.14 0.84 2.53
C ALA A 130 -18.19 1.12 1.45
N ILE A 131 -18.29 0.23 0.47
CA ILE A 131 -19.19 0.39 -0.69
C ILE A 131 -20.05 -0.87 -0.78
N PRO A 132 -21.19 -0.92 -0.07
CA PRO A 132 -22.08 -2.07 -0.14
C PRO A 132 -22.70 -2.20 -1.54
N ASN A 133 -22.94 -3.45 -1.98
CA ASN A 133 -23.53 -3.79 -3.28
C ASN A 133 -22.74 -3.28 -4.50
N SER A 134 -21.40 -3.35 -4.43
CA SER A 134 -20.51 -2.95 -5.52
C SER A 134 -20.06 -4.16 -6.35
N SER A 135 -19.38 -3.92 -7.47
CA SER A 135 -18.78 -5.03 -8.23
C SER A 135 -17.54 -5.54 -7.50
N GLN A 136 -17.15 -6.78 -7.79
CA GLN A 136 -15.97 -7.41 -7.18
C GLN A 136 -14.72 -6.53 -7.32
N GLU A 137 -14.51 -5.93 -8.50
CA GLU A 137 -13.35 -5.08 -8.79
C GLU A 137 -13.34 -3.78 -7.96
N ILE A 138 -14.52 -3.22 -7.66
CA ILE A 138 -14.66 -2.02 -6.84
C ILE A 138 -14.44 -2.35 -5.36
N ASP A 139 -14.92 -3.50 -4.91
CA ASP A 139 -14.67 -4.00 -3.56
C ASP A 139 -13.18 -4.28 -3.34
N GLU A 140 -12.50 -4.95 -4.29
CA GLU A 140 -11.06 -5.19 -4.27
C GLU A 140 -10.27 -3.87 -4.20
N LEU A 141 -10.67 -2.87 -5.01
CA LEU A 141 -10.05 -1.55 -4.98
C LEU A 141 -10.27 -0.82 -3.64
N ALA A 142 -11.47 -0.93 -3.05
CA ALA A 142 -11.76 -0.35 -1.74
C ALA A 142 -10.95 -1.03 -0.63
N GLN A 143 -10.77 -2.35 -0.69
CA GLN A 143 -9.92 -3.10 0.25
C GLN A 143 -8.45 -2.70 0.12
N ALA A 144 -7.93 -2.60 -1.11
CA ALA A 144 -6.56 -2.13 -1.36
C ALA A 144 -6.35 -0.71 -0.83
N PHE A 145 -7.31 0.20 -1.06
CA PHE A 145 -7.28 1.56 -0.51
C PHE A 145 -7.27 1.56 1.02
N ASN A 146 -8.15 0.79 1.66
CA ASN A 146 -8.24 0.72 3.12
C ASN A 146 -6.97 0.14 3.75
N THR A 147 -6.35 -0.84 3.10
CA THR A 147 -5.07 -1.43 3.52
C THR A 147 -3.97 -0.38 3.46
N MET A 148 -3.81 0.31 2.33
CA MET A 148 -2.86 1.42 2.18
C MET A 148 -3.09 2.52 3.22
N ALA A 149 -4.34 2.93 3.46
CA ALA A 149 -4.67 3.96 4.46
C ALA A 149 -4.31 3.50 5.88
N ALA A 150 -4.56 2.24 6.22
CA ALA A 150 -4.18 1.67 7.52
C ALA A 150 -2.66 1.58 7.69
N ASP A 151 -1.92 1.22 6.65
CA ASP A 151 -0.46 1.18 6.68
C ASP A 151 0.14 2.58 6.83
N LEU A 152 -0.39 3.57 6.12
CA LEU A 152 -0.01 4.99 6.28
C LEU A 152 -0.31 5.49 7.70
N GLN A 153 -1.49 5.18 8.23
CA GLN A 153 -1.86 5.55 9.60
C GLN A 153 -0.89 4.94 10.61
N ARG A 154 -0.62 3.64 10.50
CA ARG A 154 0.32 2.93 11.37
C ARG A 154 1.73 3.53 11.26
N ALA A 155 2.21 3.83 10.05
CA ALA A 155 3.51 4.47 9.86
C ALA A 155 3.57 5.86 10.51
N ALA A 156 2.49 6.66 10.42
CA ALA A 156 2.41 7.97 11.04
C ALA A 156 2.38 7.89 12.58
N GLU A 157 1.62 6.96 13.14
CA GLU A 157 1.59 6.68 14.59
C GLU A 157 2.96 6.24 15.09
N VAL A 158 3.58 5.28 14.41
CA VAL A 158 4.94 4.80 14.72
C VAL A 158 5.96 5.93 14.68
N ARG A 159 5.88 6.83 13.69
CA ARG A 159 6.74 8.02 13.59
C ARG A 159 6.50 8.98 14.75
N ASN A 160 5.26 9.27 15.09
CA ASN A 160 4.93 10.21 16.17
C ASN A 160 5.37 9.68 17.53
N ASN A 161 5.15 8.39 17.80
CA ASN A 161 5.61 7.73 19.02
C ASN A 161 7.14 7.78 19.10
N LEU A 162 7.85 7.47 18.02
CA LEU A 162 9.30 7.61 17.95
C LEU A 162 9.77 9.02 18.33
N MET A 163 9.16 10.07 17.76
CA MET A 163 9.54 11.44 18.09
C MET A 163 9.29 11.79 19.56
N ALA A 164 8.21 11.27 20.15
CA ALA A 164 7.92 11.46 21.56
C ALA A 164 8.96 10.75 22.45
N ASP A 165 9.25 9.48 22.16
CA ASP A 165 10.20 8.68 22.92
C ASP A 165 11.62 9.27 22.86
N VAL A 166 12.06 9.67 21.67
CA VAL A 166 13.35 10.36 21.45
C VAL A 166 13.43 11.65 22.27
N SER A 167 12.35 12.43 22.27
CA SER A 167 12.30 13.69 23.02
C SER A 167 12.42 13.44 24.53
N HIS A 168 11.84 12.35 25.03
CA HIS A 168 11.93 11.97 26.44
C HIS A 168 13.32 11.45 26.81
N GLU A 169 13.87 10.53 26.03
CA GLU A 169 15.13 9.86 26.33
C GLU A 169 16.35 10.77 26.15
N LEU A 170 16.27 11.79 25.29
CA LEU A 170 17.31 12.83 25.22
C LEU A 170 17.19 13.86 26.35
N ARG A 171 15.97 14.22 26.76
CA ARG A 171 15.74 15.26 27.77
C ARG A 171 16.38 14.91 29.10
N THR A 172 16.20 13.68 29.59
CA THR A 172 16.73 13.27 30.90
C THR A 172 18.26 13.40 31.02
N PRO A 173 19.09 12.78 30.17
CA PRO A 173 20.55 12.92 30.24
C PRO A 173 21.01 14.37 29.98
N LEU A 174 20.33 15.11 29.10
CA LEU A 174 20.65 16.53 28.88
C LEU A 174 20.38 17.39 30.12
N THR A 175 19.25 17.18 30.82
CA THR A 175 18.93 17.92 32.05
C THR A 175 19.93 17.60 33.17
N VAL A 176 20.38 16.34 33.27
CA VAL A 176 21.42 15.95 34.24
C VAL A 176 22.76 16.61 33.90
N LEU A 177 23.17 16.55 32.63
CA LEU A 177 24.40 17.17 32.15
C LEU A 177 24.40 18.69 32.39
N GLU A 178 23.29 19.36 32.03
CA GLU A 178 23.10 20.79 32.26
C GLU A 178 23.12 21.14 33.76
N GLY A 179 22.47 20.33 34.60
CA GLY A 179 22.46 20.51 36.05
C GLY A 179 23.86 20.39 36.67
N ASN A 180 24.63 19.39 36.25
CA ASN A 180 26.02 19.19 36.71
C ASN A 180 26.93 20.34 36.28
N LEU A 181 26.84 20.75 35.01
CA LEU A 181 27.60 21.90 34.50
C LEU A 181 27.21 23.21 35.22
N ARG A 182 25.92 23.38 35.54
CA ARG A 182 25.45 24.56 36.27
C ARG A 182 25.92 24.58 37.72
N ALA A 183 25.87 23.44 38.40
CA ALA A 183 26.42 23.32 39.76
C ALA A 183 27.93 23.63 39.80
N ALA A 184 28.67 23.23 38.76
CA ALA A 184 30.07 23.59 38.61
C ALA A 184 30.27 25.10 38.38
N LEU A 185 29.47 25.73 37.50
CA LEU A 185 29.52 27.18 37.25
C LEU A 185 29.19 28.01 38.50
N ASP A 186 28.26 27.53 39.32
CA ASP A 186 27.85 28.17 40.56
C ASP A 186 28.84 27.89 41.72
N ASN A 187 29.96 27.19 41.44
CA ASN A 187 30.97 26.73 42.41
C ASN A 187 30.40 25.89 43.56
N VAL A 188 29.28 25.20 43.31
CA VAL A 188 28.68 24.24 44.26
C VAL A 188 29.42 22.90 44.21
N VAL A 189 30.00 22.55 43.04
CA VAL A 189 30.80 21.34 42.82
C VAL A 189 32.12 21.73 42.14
N GLU A 190 33.25 21.22 42.62
CA GLU A 190 34.54 21.38 41.93
C GLU A 190 34.68 20.36 40.79
N LEU A 191 35.10 20.84 39.62
CA LEU A 191 35.42 20.01 38.46
C LEU A 191 36.83 19.45 38.62
N ASP A 192 36.95 18.30 39.27
CA ASP A 192 38.16 17.49 39.25
C ASP A 192 38.15 16.50 38.04
N GLU A 193 39.19 15.67 37.97
CA GLU A 193 39.35 14.69 36.88
C GLU A 193 38.21 13.64 36.86
N GLU A 194 37.68 13.26 38.02
CA GLU A 194 36.57 12.30 38.13
C GLU A 194 35.27 12.92 37.61
N GLN A 195 34.97 14.16 37.99
CA GLN A 195 33.79 14.90 37.53
C GLN A 195 33.84 15.11 36.01
N VAL A 196 35.02 15.46 35.48
CA VAL A 196 35.22 15.62 34.03
C VAL A 196 35.06 14.29 33.29
N ALA A 197 35.59 13.19 33.83
CA ALA A 197 35.42 11.85 33.26
C ALA A 197 33.93 11.45 33.22
N ASN A 198 33.18 11.73 34.29
CA ASN A 198 31.73 11.48 34.36
C ASN A 198 30.95 12.28 33.30
N LEU A 199 31.23 13.58 33.15
CA LEU A 199 30.62 14.43 32.11
C LEU A 199 30.97 13.94 30.69
N TYR A 200 32.21 13.49 30.49
CA TYR A 200 32.67 12.93 29.23
C TYR A 200 31.92 11.64 28.88
N GLN A 201 31.78 10.71 29.83
CA GLN A 201 31.00 9.48 29.66
C GLN A 201 29.53 9.76 29.34
N GLN A 202 28.91 10.74 30.02
CA GLN A 202 27.53 11.16 29.73
C GLN A 202 27.38 11.71 28.31
N THR A 203 28.34 12.53 27.85
CA THR A 203 28.35 13.07 26.49
C THR A 203 28.53 11.96 25.45
N HIS A 204 29.43 11.01 25.72
CA HIS A 204 29.66 9.87 24.85
C HIS A 204 28.42 8.98 24.74
N HIS A 205 27.73 8.75 25.87
CA HIS A 205 26.45 8.03 25.89
C HIS A 205 25.38 8.72 25.03
N LEU A 206 25.24 10.05 25.13
CA LEU A 206 24.35 10.83 24.27
C LEU A 206 24.68 10.68 22.77
N ILE A 207 25.96 10.72 22.41
CA ILE A 207 26.40 10.51 21.01
C ILE A 207 26.02 9.12 20.52
N HIS A 208 26.23 8.10 21.35
CA HIS A 208 25.82 6.73 21.03
C HIS A 208 24.30 6.62 20.83
N LEU A 209 23.51 7.19 21.73
CA LEU A 209 22.05 7.19 21.65
C LEU A 209 21.54 7.84 20.35
N VAL A 210 22.13 8.98 19.96
CA VAL A 210 21.77 9.66 18.70
C VAL A 210 22.13 8.80 17.49
N ASN A 211 23.27 8.13 17.50
CA ASN A 211 23.68 7.24 16.41
C ASN A 211 22.76 6.01 16.30
N GLU A 212 22.42 5.39 17.43
CA GLU A 212 21.48 4.26 17.51
C GLU A 212 20.09 4.64 16.99
N LEU A 213 19.61 5.84 17.35
CA LEU A 213 18.35 6.35 16.84
C LEU A 213 18.38 6.55 15.33
N ARG A 214 19.44 7.19 14.80
CA ARG A 214 19.59 7.40 13.35
C ARG A 214 19.55 6.06 12.63
N GLU A 215 20.26 5.07 13.14
CA GLU A 215 20.30 3.74 12.54
C GLU A 215 18.93 3.06 12.54
N LEU A 216 18.24 3.07 13.68
CA LEU A 216 16.89 2.52 13.77
C LEU A 216 15.94 3.19 12.78
N THR A 217 15.99 4.52 12.66
CA THR A 217 15.12 5.24 11.72
C THR A 217 15.38 4.87 10.26
N LEU A 218 16.64 4.62 9.89
CA LEU A 218 17.00 4.19 8.53
C LEU A 218 16.56 2.75 8.26
N ALA A 219 16.71 1.87 9.25
CA ALA A 219 16.30 0.47 9.17
C ALA A 219 14.79 0.33 8.97
N GLU A 220 14.00 1.06 9.76
CA GLU A 220 12.53 1.00 9.71
C GLU A 220 11.93 1.63 8.46
N ALA A 221 12.60 2.63 7.89
CA ALA A 221 12.19 3.22 6.62
C ALA A 221 12.48 2.30 5.41
N ALA A 222 13.00 1.08 5.64
CA ALA A 222 13.55 0.19 4.61
C ALA A 222 14.58 0.90 3.71
N GLN A 223 15.24 1.93 4.25
CA GLN A 223 16.22 2.78 3.58
C GLN A 223 17.63 2.52 4.07
N LEU A 224 17.83 1.46 4.86
CA LEU A 224 19.17 1.06 5.27
C LEU A 224 19.93 0.61 4.02
N PRO A 225 20.99 1.33 3.61
CA PRO A 225 21.83 0.84 2.52
C PRO A 225 22.55 -0.41 3.05
N LEU A 226 22.17 -1.57 2.51
CA LEU A 226 22.77 -2.86 2.85
C LEU A 226 23.76 -3.26 1.76
N ASP A 227 25.00 -3.58 2.16
CA ASP A 227 25.99 -4.21 1.28
C ASP A 227 25.88 -5.73 1.43
N ILE A 228 24.86 -6.31 0.76
CA ILE A 228 24.55 -7.73 0.85
C ILE A 228 25.59 -8.55 0.08
N GLN A 229 26.32 -9.40 0.81
CA GLN A 229 27.32 -10.30 0.24
C GLN A 229 27.20 -11.71 0.86
N PRO A 230 27.63 -12.78 0.17
CA PRO A 230 27.71 -14.10 0.77
C PRO A 230 28.74 -14.10 1.91
N VAL A 231 28.30 -14.33 3.15
CA VAL A 231 29.15 -14.29 4.34
C VAL A 231 29.16 -15.65 5.06
N ASP A 232 30.35 -16.05 5.50
CA ASP A 232 30.52 -17.15 6.47
C ASP A 232 30.20 -16.65 7.88
N LEU A 233 29.04 -17.06 8.40
CA LEU A 233 28.59 -16.67 9.74
C LEU A 233 29.43 -17.29 10.86
N ILE A 234 30.08 -18.44 10.66
CA ILE A 234 30.94 -19.06 11.67
C ILE A 234 32.14 -18.13 11.92
N GLN A 235 32.80 -17.71 10.84
CA GLN A 235 33.96 -16.81 10.93
C GLN A 235 33.56 -15.49 11.60
N LEU A 236 32.42 -14.91 11.20
CA LEU A 236 31.95 -13.64 11.77
C LEU A 236 31.62 -13.77 13.28
N LEU A 237 30.99 -14.87 13.69
CA LEU A 237 30.70 -15.15 15.10
C LEU A 237 31.99 -15.35 15.89
N GLN A 238 32.96 -16.10 15.37
CA GLN A 238 34.25 -16.30 16.03
C GLN A 238 35.02 -14.98 16.23
N GLU A 239 35.06 -14.12 15.20
CA GLU A 239 35.66 -12.78 15.31
C GLU A 239 34.99 -11.95 16.40
N THR A 240 33.67 -11.99 16.49
CA THR A 240 32.92 -11.20 17.46
C THR A 240 33.11 -11.75 18.88
N VAL A 241 33.03 -13.08 19.03
CA VAL A 241 33.23 -13.76 20.31
C VAL A 241 34.64 -13.52 20.88
N ALA A 242 35.66 -13.48 20.01
CA ALA A 242 37.04 -13.23 20.44
C ALA A 242 37.21 -11.87 21.17
N ILE A 243 36.36 -10.89 20.87
CA ILE A 243 36.33 -9.59 21.55
C ILE A 243 35.74 -9.72 22.96
N PHE A 244 34.68 -10.55 23.11
CA PHE A 244 33.95 -10.71 24.38
C PHE A 244 34.58 -11.73 25.34
N GLY A 245 35.45 -12.63 24.86
CA GLY A 245 36.14 -13.60 25.71
C GLY A 245 36.86 -12.97 26.91
N PRO A 246 37.79 -12.02 26.69
CA PRO A 246 38.49 -11.34 27.80
C PRO A 246 37.56 -10.56 28.73
N LEU A 247 36.52 -9.91 28.17
CA LEU A 247 35.52 -9.18 28.95
C LEU A 247 34.71 -10.13 29.85
N ALA A 248 34.33 -11.31 29.34
CA ALA A 248 33.64 -12.32 30.11
C ALA A 248 34.52 -12.89 31.24
N GLU A 249 35.81 -13.12 30.97
CA GLU A 249 36.78 -13.54 32.00
C GLU A 249 36.92 -12.49 33.12
N GLU A 250 37.03 -11.20 32.77
CA GLU A 250 37.08 -10.10 33.74
C GLU A 250 35.83 -10.07 34.64
N HIS A 251 34.66 -10.36 34.07
CA HIS A 251 33.39 -10.44 34.80
C HIS A 251 33.15 -11.81 35.47
N ASN A 252 34.10 -12.74 35.39
CA ASN A 252 33.98 -14.16 35.78
C ASN A 252 32.72 -14.84 35.24
N VAL A 253 32.42 -14.65 33.97
CA VAL A 253 31.33 -15.31 33.23
C VAL A 253 31.93 -16.36 32.31
N GLU A 254 31.41 -17.59 32.37
CA GLU A 254 31.85 -18.68 31.51
C GLU A 254 31.35 -18.47 30.07
N PHE A 255 32.26 -18.40 29.09
CA PHE A 255 31.89 -18.20 27.69
C PHE A 255 32.06 -19.49 26.87
N LYS A 256 30.97 -20.02 26.32
CA LYS A 256 30.93 -21.28 25.56
C LYS A 256 30.53 -21.02 24.11
N THR A 257 31.24 -21.65 23.18
CA THR A 257 30.87 -21.67 21.75
C THR A 257 30.64 -23.10 21.28
N GLN A 258 29.51 -23.33 20.63
CA GLN A 258 29.13 -24.60 20.02
C GLN A 258 28.76 -24.33 18.57
N LEU A 259 29.78 -24.14 17.75
CA LEU A 259 29.63 -23.88 16.32
C LEU A 259 29.95 -25.15 15.54
N PRO A 260 29.16 -25.49 14.50
CA PRO A 260 29.45 -26.61 13.63
C PRO A 260 30.69 -26.30 12.80
N LYS A 261 31.30 -27.32 12.18
CA LYS A 261 32.49 -27.13 11.33
C LYS A 261 32.20 -26.30 10.08
N GLN A 262 30.97 -26.35 9.59
CA GLN A 262 30.57 -25.68 8.36
C GLN A 262 29.09 -25.29 8.42
N LEU A 263 28.77 -24.10 7.91
CA LEU A 263 27.43 -23.62 7.63
C LEU A 263 27.36 -23.16 6.16
N PRO A 264 26.17 -23.18 5.54
CA PRO A 264 25.96 -22.53 4.26
C PRO A 264 26.26 -21.03 4.38
N LEU A 265 26.72 -20.43 3.27
CA LEU A 265 26.81 -18.98 3.17
C LEU A 265 25.41 -18.35 3.26
N VAL A 266 25.37 -17.13 3.81
CA VAL A 266 24.16 -16.35 3.97
C VAL A 266 24.39 -14.99 3.32
N ASP A 267 23.44 -14.53 2.52
CA ASP A 267 23.51 -13.23 1.85
C ASP A 267 23.19 -12.12 2.85
N VAL A 268 24.21 -11.52 3.45
CA VAL A 268 24.05 -10.49 4.48
C VAL A 268 25.10 -9.39 4.40
N ASP A 269 24.79 -8.25 5.01
CA ASP A 269 25.76 -7.20 5.28
C ASP A 269 26.61 -7.58 6.50
N ARG A 270 27.90 -7.81 6.27
CA ARG A 270 28.85 -8.25 7.30
C ARG A 270 28.97 -7.27 8.46
N VAL A 271 28.95 -5.96 8.18
CA VAL A 271 29.12 -4.92 9.21
C VAL A 271 27.88 -4.87 10.10
N ARG A 272 26.69 -4.90 9.49
CA ARG A 272 25.42 -4.91 10.22
C ARG A 272 25.24 -6.19 11.03
N MET A 273 25.66 -7.34 10.49
CA MET A 273 25.58 -8.59 11.24
C MET A 273 26.56 -8.64 12.42
N ARG A 274 27.77 -8.09 12.27
CA ARG A 274 28.69 -7.92 13.42
C ARG A 274 28.04 -7.09 14.52
N GLN A 275 27.33 -6.03 14.17
CA GLN A 275 26.61 -5.20 15.13
C GLN A 275 25.50 -5.95 15.85
N VAL A 276 24.73 -6.78 15.14
CA VAL A 276 23.73 -7.65 15.76
C VAL A 276 24.36 -8.56 16.81
N TRP A 277 25.46 -9.24 16.46
CA TRP A 277 26.16 -10.11 17.40
C TRP A 277 26.73 -9.33 18.59
N HIS A 278 27.30 -8.15 18.34
CA HIS A 278 27.82 -7.28 19.40
C HIS A 278 26.72 -6.86 20.37
N ASN A 279 25.56 -6.41 19.88
CA ASN A 279 24.45 -6.00 20.72
C ASN A 279 23.91 -7.15 21.57
N LEU A 280 23.75 -8.34 21.00
CA LEU A 280 23.26 -9.51 21.72
C LEU A 280 24.28 -10.01 22.76
N LEU A 281 25.57 -10.04 22.43
CA LEU A 281 26.63 -10.46 23.36
C LEU A 281 26.85 -9.45 24.49
N ALA A 282 26.81 -8.14 24.18
CA ALA A 282 26.87 -7.09 25.20
C ALA A 282 25.66 -7.16 26.13
N ASN A 283 24.47 -7.49 25.61
CA ASN A 283 23.28 -7.70 26.43
C ASN A 283 23.43 -8.94 27.32
N ALA A 284 23.89 -10.06 26.76
CA ALA A 284 24.13 -11.30 27.51
C ALA A 284 25.14 -11.07 28.66
N LEU A 285 26.26 -10.41 28.39
CA LEU A 285 27.28 -10.11 29.40
C LEU A 285 26.76 -9.19 30.50
N ARG A 286 25.99 -8.17 30.14
CA ARG A 286 25.41 -7.21 31.10
C ARG A 286 24.43 -7.85 32.07
N HIS A 287 23.64 -8.82 31.60
CA HIS A 287 22.58 -9.44 32.39
C HIS A 287 23.00 -10.76 33.05
N THR A 288 24.21 -11.26 32.77
CA THR A 288 24.75 -12.47 33.41
C THR A 288 25.52 -12.08 34.68
N PRO A 289 25.12 -12.57 35.86
CA PRO A 289 25.87 -12.32 37.09
C PRO A 289 27.20 -13.07 37.09
N GLN A 290 28.09 -12.68 38.01
CA GLN A 290 29.36 -13.35 38.26
C GLN A 290 29.15 -14.85 38.51
N GLY A 291 29.92 -15.71 37.83
CA GLY A 291 29.78 -17.17 37.89
C GLY A 291 28.70 -17.76 36.98
N GLY A 292 27.99 -16.92 36.21
CA GLY A 292 27.06 -17.36 35.17
C GLY A 292 27.76 -17.80 33.89
N ALA A 293 26.97 -18.10 32.85
CA ALA A 293 27.48 -18.57 31.56
C ALA A 293 26.73 -17.96 30.37
N ILE A 294 27.47 -17.74 29.28
CA ILE A 294 26.95 -17.35 27.97
C ILE A 294 27.32 -18.44 26.97
N THR A 295 26.34 -18.93 26.22
CA THR A 295 26.52 -19.96 25.20
C THR A 295 26.08 -19.45 23.83
N VAL A 296 26.99 -19.47 22.86
CA VAL A 296 26.70 -19.18 21.45
C VAL A 296 26.62 -20.50 20.69
N THR A 297 25.49 -20.75 20.05
CA THR A 297 25.24 -21.94 19.23
C THR A 297 24.82 -21.53 17.82
N ALA A 298 25.18 -22.34 16.83
CA ALA A 298 24.68 -22.18 15.48
C ALA A 298 24.35 -23.54 14.86
N ASN A 299 23.30 -23.62 14.05
CA ASN A 299 22.87 -24.85 13.39
C ASN A 299 22.05 -24.54 12.14
N ILE A 300 21.81 -25.58 11.33
CA ILE A 300 20.86 -25.50 10.23
C ILE A 300 19.49 -25.93 10.76
N TYR A 301 18.48 -25.08 10.58
CA TYR A 301 17.11 -25.35 10.98
C TYR A 301 16.14 -25.04 9.85
N ARG A 302 15.41 -26.05 9.37
CA ARG A 302 14.43 -25.92 8.27
C ARG A 302 14.97 -25.24 7.01
N GLY A 303 16.22 -25.54 6.64
CA GLY A 303 16.88 -24.96 5.48
C GLY A 303 17.40 -23.52 5.67
N MET A 304 17.33 -22.98 6.88
CA MET A 304 17.89 -21.68 7.27
C MET A 304 19.06 -21.86 8.23
N VAL A 305 19.92 -20.84 8.34
CA VAL A 305 20.92 -20.79 9.42
C VAL A 305 20.27 -20.21 10.66
N GLN A 306 20.32 -20.93 11.77
CA GLN A 306 19.86 -20.49 13.06
C GLN A 306 21.06 -20.24 13.98
N VAL A 307 21.07 -19.10 14.64
CA VAL A 307 22.07 -18.71 15.64
C VAL A 307 21.35 -18.42 16.94
N SER A 308 21.81 -18.98 18.05
CA SER A 308 21.27 -18.70 19.38
C SER A 308 22.37 -18.24 20.33
N ILE A 309 22.10 -17.12 21.01
CA ILE A 309 22.91 -16.59 22.10
C ILE A 309 22.08 -16.73 23.36
N ALA A 310 22.52 -17.61 24.26
CA ALA A 310 21.86 -17.90 25.52
C ALA A 310 22.71 -17.47 26.71
N ASP A 311 22.09 -16.85 27.70
CA ASP A 311 22.70 -16.45 28.96
C ASP A 311 22.03 -17.16 30.15
N SER A 312 22.71 -17.25 31.28
CA SER A 312 22.18 -17.75 32.55
C SER A 312 21.81 -16.62 33.52
N GLY A 313 21.45 -15.46 32.99
CA GLY A 313 21.26 -14.22 33.72
C GLY A 313 19.89 -14.05 34.37
N ASP A 314 19.51 -12.78 34.55
CA ASP A 314 18.25 -12.34 35.19
C ASP A 314 16.99 -12.91 34.52
N GLY A 315 17.08 -13.43 33.30
CA GLY A 315 15.95 -13.96 32.55
C GLY A 315 14.90 -12.90 32.20
N ILE A 316 13.82 -13.34 31.56
CA ILE A 316 12.77 -12.46 31.05
C ILE A 316 11.43 -13.03 31.50
N ALA A 317 10.63 -12.24 32.21
CA ALA A 317 9.28 -12.64 32.57
C ALA A 317 8.41 -12.80 31.30
N PRO A 318 7.45 -13.76 31.27
CA PRO A 318 6.66 -14.03 30.07
C PRO A 318 5.95 -12.81 29.49
N GLU A 319 5.48 -11.91 30.35
CA GLU A 319 4.83 -10.65 29.98
C GLU A 319 5.74 -9.67 29.23
N HIS A 320 7.05 -9.83 29.31
CA HIS A 320 8.02 -8.95 28.62
C HIS A 320 8.50 -9.52 27.29
N LEU A 321 8.35 -10.83 27.04
CA LEU A 321 8.95 -11.50 25.87
C LEU A 321 8.48 -10.93 24.53
N ASP A 322 7.22 -10.52 24.43
CA ASP A 322 6.67 -9.93 23.21
C ASP A 322 7.12 -8.48 23.00
N HIS A 323 7.61 -7.83 24.06
CA HIS A 323 7.93 -6.41 24.09
C HIS A 323 9.45 -6.13 24.12
N VAL A 324 10.32 -7.12 24.36
CA VAL A 324 11.78 -6.87 24.48
C VAL A 324 12.44 -6.32 23.22
N PHE A 325 11.78 -6.42 22.06
CA PHE A 325 12.25 -5.83 20.80
C PHE A 325 11.59 -4.49 20.49
N GLU A 326 10.72 -4.00 21.36
CA GLU A 326 10.16 -2.65 21.25
C GLU A 326 11.22 -1.60 21.63
N ARG A 327 11.07 -0.42 21.05
CA ARG A 327 12.01 0.68 21.24
C ARG A 327 11.93 1.18 22.66
N PHE A 328 13.08 1.50 23.25
CA PHE A 328 13.18 2.03 24.61
C PHE A 328 12.55 1.12 25.69
N TYR A 329 12.19 -0.11 25.34
CA TYR A 329 11.60 -1.06 26.27
C TYR A 329 12.66 -1.60 27.22
N ARG A 330 12.33 -1.60 28.51
CA ARG A 330 13.23 -2.03 29.59
C ARG A 330 12.40 -2.74 30.65
N THR A 331 12.87 -3.91 31.09
CA THR A 331 12.18 -4.73 32.10
C THR A 331 12.22 -4.10 33.50
N ASP A 332 13.24 -3.30 33.82
CA ASP A 332 13.34 -2.53 35.06
C ASP A 332 13.96 -1.14 34.84
N PRO A 333 13.18 -0.05 34.84
CA PRO A 333 13.71 1.31 34.65
C PRO A 333 14.66 1.78 35.76
N SER A 334 14.60 1.19 36.96
CA SER A 334 15.29 1.68 38.16
C SER A 334 16.75 1.20 38.25
N ARG A 335 16.99 -0.08 37.99
CA ARG A 335 18.34 -0.70 37.94
C ARG A 335 19.21 -0.21 36.78
N SER A 336 18.59 0.42 35.80
CA SER A 336 19.19 0.61 34.48
C SER A 336 19.74 2.02 34.21
N ARG A 337 19.50 2.97 35.12
CA ARG A 337 20.13 4.31 35.09
C ARG A 337 21.63 4.25 35.42
N GLU A 338 22.06 3.25 36.20
CA GLU A 338 23.47 3.03 36.54
C GLU A 338 24.23 2.24 35.46
N THR A 339 23.53 1.41 34.66
CA THR A 339 24.16 0.47 33.70
C THR A 339 24.00 0.85 32.22
N GLY A 340 23.43 2.02 31.91
CA GLY A 340 23.63 2.73 30.62
C GLY A 340 23.05 2.11 29.34
N GLY A 341 22.00 1.27 29.42
CA GLY A 341 21.33 0.75 28.21
C GLY A 341 20.34 1.76 27.60
N SER A 342 20.38 2.00 26.29
CA SER A 342 19.38 2.88 25.63
C SER A 342 18.00 2.26 25.47
N GLY A 343 17.88 0.91 25.59
CA GLY A 343 16.69 0.18 25.18
C GLY A 343 16.47 0.13 23.67
N LEU A 344 17.42 0.63 22.86
CA LEU A 344 17.36 0.56 21.39
C LEU A 344 18.10 -0.64 20.82
N GLY A 345 19.04 -1.22 21.56
CA GLY A 345 19.92 -2.29 21.04
C GLY A 345 19.17 -3.49 20.46
N LEU A 346 18.16 -4.01 21.16
CA LEU A 346 17.35 -5.15 20.68
C LEU A 346 16.39 -4.76 19.54
N ALA A 347 15.86 -3.53 19.53
CA ALA A 347 15.06 -3.02 18.43
C ALA A 347 15.90 -2.89 17.14
N ILE A 348 17.15 -2.40 17.26
CA ILE A 348 18.12 -2.34 16.15
C ILE A 348 18.44 -3.75 15.66
N VAL A 349 18.66 -4.70 16.57
CA VAL A 349 18.89 -6.10 16.19
C VAL A 349 17.74 -6.63 15.35
N LYS A 350 16.50 -6.44 15.81
CA LYS A 350 15.30 -6.88 15.09
C LYS A 350 15.22 -6.23 13.71
N ALA A 351 15.37 -4.91 13.63
CA ALA A 351 15.29 -4.18 12.37
C ALA A 351 16.36 -4.61 11.37
N ILE A 352 17.61 -4.84 11.82
CA ILE A 352 18.68 -5.36 10.96
C ILE A 352 18.34 -6.78 10.48
N VAL A 353 17.95 -7.68 11.38
CA VAL A 353 17.64 -9.08 11.02
C VAL A 353 16.47 -9.15 10.02
N GLU A 354 15.42 -8.38 10.24
CA GLU A 354 14.26 -8.30 9.33
C GLU A 354 14.63 -7.70 7.98
N ALA A 355 15.51 -6.68 7.94
CA ALA A 355 16.01 -6.12 6.69
C ALA A 355 16.83 -7.13 5.85
N HIS A 356 17.35 -8.18 6.48
CA HIS A 356 18.02 -9.32 5.83
C HIS A 356 17.06 -10.48 5.52
N GLY A 357 15.75 -10.31 5.69
CA GLY A 357 14.75 -11.36 5.49
C GLY A 357 14.79 -12.47 6.54
N GLY A 358 15.45 -12.23 7.68
CA GLY A 358 15.51 -13.14 8.81
C GLY A 358 14.40 -12.92 9.82
N THR A 359 14.42 -13.72 10.89
CA THR A 359 13.55 -13.52 12.06
C THR A 359 14.36 -13.59 13.34
N ILE A 360 13.90 -12.90 14.39
CA ILE A 360 14.46 -12.98 15.74
C ILE A 360 13.34 -13.26 16.76
N MET A 361 13.66 -14.06 17.78
CA MET A 361 12.79 -14.38 18.89
C MET A 361 13.60 -14.42 20.20
N ALA A 362 12.96 -14.03 21.31
CA ALA A 362 13.47 -14.24 22.66
C ALA A 362 12.77 -15.46 23.30
N LYS A 363 13.51 -16.23 24.08
CA LYS A 363 12.98 -17.30 24.94
C LYS A 363 13.57 -17.16 26.34
N SER A 364 12.74 -17.34 27.36
CA SER A 364 13.19 -17.46 28.75
C SER A 364 12.20 -18.34 29.50
N ALA A 365 12.69 -19.10 30.47
CA ALA A 365 11.83 -19.88 31.37
C ALA A 365 11.27 -19.05 32.53
N GLY A 366 11.60 -17.75 32.60
CA GLY A 366 11.16 -16.81 33.61
C GLY A 366 12.33 -16.08 34.27
N ALA A 367 12.02 -15.21 35.22
CA ALA A 367 13.02 -14.46 35.97
C ALA A 367 13.99 -15.39 36.71
N GLY A 368 15.29 -15.08 36.63
CA GLY A 368 16.41 -15.83 37.17
C GLY A 368 16.76 -17.12 36.43
N GLN A 369 16.12 -17.40 35.28
CA GLN A 369 16.35 -18.61 34.49
C GLN A 369 17.16 -18.38 33.21
N GLY A 370 17.75 -17.19 33.06
CA GLY A 370 18.45 -16.79 31.85
C GLY A 370 17.53 -16.55 30.65
N SER A 371 18.12 -16.14 29.54
CA SER A 371 17.39 -15.87 28.31
C SER A 371 18.15 -16.39 27.09
N ALA A 372 17.44 -16.59 25.98
CA ALA A 372 18.01 -17.01 24.72
C ALA A 372 17.41 -16.20 23.57
N PHE A 373 18.27 -15.48 22.86
CA PHE A 373 17.91 -14.80 21.62
C PHE A 373 18.26 -15.70 20.44
N ILE A 374 17.28 -15.94 19.57
CA ILE A 374 17.38 -16.88 18.46
C ILE A 374 17.11 -16.14 17.17
N ILE A 375 18.11 -16.08 16.29
CA ILE A 375 18.03 -15.50 14.96
C ILE A 375 17.98 -16.61 13.92
N THR A 376 17.13 -16.48 12.91
CA THR A 376 17.12 -17.33 11.72
C THR A 376 17.34 -16.49 10.47
N LEU A 377 18.30 -16.88 9.63
CA LEU A 377 18.63 -16.20 8.38
C LEU A 377 18.47 -17.13 7.18
N PRO A 378 17.93 -16.64 6.05
CA PRO A 378 17.80 -17.42 4.83
C PRO A 378 19.18 -17.73 4.25
N VAL A 379 19.44 -18.99 3.89
CA VAL A 379 20.68 -19.37 3.21
C VAL A 379 20.76 -18.68 1.84
N THR A 380 21.98 -18.38 1.39
CA THR A 380 22.22 -17.88 0.02
C THR A 380 21.55 -18.83 -0.96
N SER A 381 20.54 -18.31 -1.68
CA SER A 381 19.96 -19.04 -2.80
C SER A 381 21.04 -19.13 -3.87
N TYR A 382 21.35 -20.32 -4.37
CA TYR A 382 22.26 -20.47 -5.50
C TYR A 382 21.66 -19.68 -6.68
N ARG A 383 22.13 -18.45 -6.89
CA ARG A 383 21.80 -17.65 -8.06
C ARG A 383 22.57 -18.27 -9.21
N ASP A 384 21.89 -19.08 -10.01
CA ASP A 384 22.34 -19.39 -11.36
C ASP A 384 22.64 -18.05 -12.05
N HIS A 385 23.94 -17.72 -12.18
CA HIS A 385 24.36 -16.67 -13.08
C HIS A 385 24.15 -17.21 -14.50
N PRO A 386 23.37 -16.53 -15.37
CA PRO A 386 23.31 -16.87 -16.78
C PRO A 386 24.66 -16.66 -17.48
#